data_AF-N6U4Y2-F1
#
_entry.id   AF-N6U4Y2-F1
#
_cell.length_a   1.000
_cell.length_b   1.000
_cell.length_c   1.000
_cell.angle_alpha   90.00
_cell.angle_beta   90.00
_cell.angle_gamma   90.00
#
_symmetry.space_group_name_H-M   'P 1'
#
loop_
_entity.id
_entity.type
_entity.pdbx_description
1 polymer ?
#
loop_
_entity_poly.entity_id
_entity_poly.type
_entity_poly.pdbx_seq_one_letter_code
_entity_poly.pdbx_strand_id
1 'polypeptide(L)'
;MTEKPKHGAAELDRLDLKILDVLQRDNKTPQRSIAEMIHLSAPAVQRRIKRMEELGVIQANVALVDPAKVDQSITLFVEVEMESERAELYEAAKRSFSAAPEVQQCYYVTGEADFSS
;
A
#
# COMPACT_ATOMS: atom_id res chain seq x y z
N MET A 1 6.69 -8.74 23.30
CA MET A 1 7.64 -9.34 22.33
C MET A 1 7.12 -9.05 20.94
N THR A 2 7.58 -7.96 20.34
CA THR A 2 7.10 -7.49 19.03
C THR A 2 7.95 -8.16 17.97
N GLU A 3 7.39 -9.12 17.22
CA GLU A 3 8.03 -9.63 16.02
C GLU A 3 8.15 -8.47 15.02
N LYS A 4 9.39 -8.06 14.71
CA LYS A 4 9.67 -7.22 13.56
C LYS A 4 9.17 -7.97 12.32
N PRO A 5 8.31 -7.37 11.47
CA PRO A 5 7.96 -8.00 10.20
C PRO A 5 9.25 -8.25 9.42
N LYS A 6 9.48 -9.50 9.03
CA LYS A 6 10.56 -9.88 8.10
C LYS A 6 10.24 -9.24 6.75
N HIS A 7 10.63 -7.97 6.58
CA HIS A 7 10.80 -7.39 5.25
C HIS A 7 12.00 -8.12 4.65
N GLY A 8 11.76 -9.28 4.03
CA GLY A 8 12.72 -9.88 3.12
C GLY A 8 12.87 -8.88 1.99
N ALA A 9 13.87 -8.00 2.07
CA ALA A 9 14.13 -7.02 1.03
C ALA A 9 14.43 -7.81 -0.24
N ALA A 10 13.45 -7.86 -1.16
CA ALA A 10 13.71 -8.33 -2.51
C ALA A 10 14.85 -7.48 -3.05
N GLU A 11 15.93 -8.11 -3.50
CA GLU A 11 17.05 -7.40 -4.10
C GLU A 11 16.55 -6.85 -5.45
N LEU A 12 16.21 -5.56 -5.45
CA LEU A 12 15.75 -4.81 -6.62
C LEU A 12 16.94 -4.05 -7.20
N ASP A 13 17.13 -4.18 -8.52
CA ASP A 13 18.14 -3.39 -9.20
C ASP A 13 17.58 -2.02 -9.65
N ARG A 14 18.45 -1.18 -10.21
CA ARG A 14 18.07 0.17 -10.65
C ARG A 14 17.02 0.17 -11.78
N LEU A 15 16.92 -0.89 -12.56
CA LEU A 15 15.93 -1.02 -13.62
C LEU A 15 14.56 -1.40 -13.04
N ASP A 16 14.54 -2.27 -12.03
CA ASP A 16 13.32 -2.62 -11.30
C ASP A 16 12.69 -1.37 -10.65
N LEU A 17 13.50 -0.54 -9.99
CA LEU A 17 13.03 0.73 -9.41
C LEU A 17 12.45 1.68 -10.47
N LYS A 18 13.09 1.79 -11.64
CA LYS A 18 12.56 2.62 -12.74
C LYS A 18 11.24 2.07 -13.30
N ILE A 19 11.07 0.75 -13.35
CA ILE A 19 9.80 0.14 -13.75
C ILE A 19 8.72 0.48 -12.72
N LEU A 20 9.03 0.37 -11.42
CA LEU A 20 8.11 0.72 -10.34
C LEU A 20 7.70 2.19 -10.41
N ASP A 21 8.63 3.11 -10.66
CA ASP A 21 8.33 4.54 -10.80
C ASP A 21 7.28 4.81 -11.89
N VAL A 22 7.33 4.07 -13.00
CA VAL A 22 6.35 4.19 -14.08
C VAL A 22 5.01 3.56 -13.67
N LEU A 23 5.03 2.35 -13.10
CA LEU A 23 3.81 1.63 -12.73
C LEU A 23 3.04 2.29 -11.57
N GLN A 24 3.73 2.92 -10.61
CA GLN A 24 3.09 3.65 -9.51
C GLN A 24 2.36 4.90 -10.00
N ARG A 25 2.77 5.48 -11.15
CA ARG A 25 2.07 6.59 -11.79
C ARG A 25 0.90 6.10 -12.62
N ASP A 26 1.12 5.10 -13.45
CA ASP A 26 0.10 4.46 -14.28
C ASP A 26 0.48 3.01 -14.60
N ASN A 27 -0.17 2.06 -13.93
CA ASN A 27 0.03 0.64 -14.14
C ASN A 27 -0.54 0.12 -15.48
N LYS A 28 -1.29 0.93 -16.22
CA LYS A 28 -1.74 0.62 -17.58
C LYS A 28 -0.74 1.04 -18.65
N THR A 29 0.38 1.66 -18.27
CA THR A 29 1.44 2.02 -19.22
C THR A 29 1.88 0.78 -20.01
N PRO A 30 1.80 0.79 -21.36
CA PRO A 30 2.20 -0.36 -22.16
C PRO A 30 3.66 -0.73 -21.91
N GLN A 31 3.93 -2.01 -21.69
CA GLN A 31 5.29 -2.48 -21.39
C GLN A 31 6.31 -2.11 -22.47
N ARG A 32 5.89 -2.00 -23.75
CA ARG A 32 6.74 -1.48 -24.83
C ARG A 32 7.21 -0.04 -24.59
N SER A 33 6.33 0.81 -24.08
CA SER A 33 6.64 2.21 -23.76
C SER A 33 7.56 2.30 -22.55
N ILE A 34 7.33 1.46 -21.54
CA ILE A 34 8.27 1.32 -20.40
C ILE A 34 9.65 0.92 -20.91
N ALA A 35 9.71 -0.09 -21.78
CA ALA A 35 10.95 -0.61 -22.34
C ALA A 35 11.74 0.45 -23.13
N GLU A 36 11.05 1.26 -23.94
CA GLU A 36 11.65 2.41 -24.64
C GLU A 36 12.23 3.44 -23.66
N MET A 37 11.49 3.79 -22.59
CA MET A 37 11.93 4.77 -21.59
C MET A 37 13.18 4.33 -20.79
N ILE A 38 13.37 3.02 -20.60
CA ILE A 38 14.46 2.49 -19.75
C ILE A 38 15.51 1.68 -20.52
N HIS A 39 15.47 1.74 -21.86
CA HIS A 39 16.40 1.05 -22.77
C HIS A 39 16.45 -0.47 -22.57
N LEU A 40 15.28 -1.10 -22.43
CA LEU A 40 15.11 -2.55 -22.39
C LEU A 40 14.27 -3.04 -23.57
N SER A 41 14.17 -4.36 -23.72
CA SER A 41 13.15 -4.98 -24.58
C SER A 41 11.85 -5.19 -23.79
N ALA A 42 10.70 -5.17 -24.47
CA ALA A 42 9.41 -5.42 -23.82
C ALA A 42 9.35 -6.77 -23.07
N PRO A 43 9.89 -7.89 -23.59
CA PRO A 43 9.96 -9.14 -22.83
C PRO A 43 10.84 -9.07 -21.58
N ALA A 44 11.88 -8.23 -21.56
CA ALA A 44 12.71 -8.04 -20.37
C ALA A 44 11.95 -7.28 -19.27
N VAL A 45 11.18 -6.24 -19.64
CA VAL A 45 10.28 -5.53 -18.72
C VAL A 45 9.22 -6.48 -18.16
N GLN A 46 8.57 -7.27 -19.01
CA GLN A 46 7.54 -8.23 -18.61
C GLN A 46 8.05 -9.20 -17.53
N ARG A 47 9.23 -9.79 -17.72
CA ARG A 47 9.83 -10.73 -16.76
C ARG A 47 10.11 -10.06 -15.40
N ARG A 48 10.58 -8.81 -15.41
CA ARG A 48 10.87 -8.05 -14.19
C ARG A 48 9.59 -7.72 -13.41
N ILE A 49 8.54 -7.26 -14.10
CA ILE A 49 7.23 -7.01 -13.49
C ILE A 49 6.70 -8.30 -12.84
N LYS A 50 6.67 -9.40 -13.60
CA LYS A 50 6.22 -10.70 -13.10
C LYS A 50 7.00 -11.16 -11.87
N ARG A 51 8.33 -11.03 -11.89
CA ARG A 51 9.18 -11.35 -10.73
C ARG A 51 8.82 -10.49 -9.52
N MET A 52 8.62 -9.18 -9.70
CA MET A 52 8.25 -8.28 -8.60
C MET A 52 6.86 -8.58 -8.03
N GLU A 53 5.91 -9.01 -8.86
CA GLU A 53 4.60 -9.52 -8.43
C GLU A 53 4.75 -10.82 -7.62
N GLU A 54 5.52 -11.79 -8.13
CA GLU A 54 5.78 -13.08 -7.44
C GLU A 54 6.49 -12.89 -6.09
N LEU A 55 7.37 -11.90 -5.99
CA LEU A 55 8.07 -11.54 -4.74
C LEU A 55 7.21 -10.68 -3.79
N GLY A 56 6.01 -10.28 -4.18
CA GLY A 56 5.14 -9.41 -3.38
C GLY A 56 5.64 -7.96 -3.27
N VAL A 57 6.60 -7.55 -4.11
CA VAL A 57 7.04 -6.16 -4.23
C VAL A 57 5.92 -5.32 -4.85
N ILE A 58 5.28 -5.85 -5.90
CA ILE A 58 4.02 -5.32 -6.41
C ILE A 58 2.90 -6.08 -5.71
N GLN A 59 2.29 -5.45 -4.70
CA GLN A 59 1.27 -6.09 -3.88
C GLN A 59 -0.10 -6.13 -4.56
N ALA A 60 -0.44 -5.08 -5.33
CA ALA A 60 -1.72 -4.97 -6.01
C ALA A 60 -1.65 -3.97 -7.17
N ASN A 61 -2.56 -4.16 -8.13
CA ASN A 61 -2.85 -3.20 -9.20
C ASN A 61 -4.30 -2.73 -9.01
N VAL A 62 -4.48 -1.49 -8.55
CA VAL A 62 -5.78 -0.96 -8.15
C VAL A 62 -6.17 0.26 -8.98
N ALA A 63 -7.47 0.54 -9.04
CA ALA A 63 -7.98 1.79 -9.59
C ALA A 63 -8.12 2.83 -8.47
N LEU A 64 -7.65 4.05 -8.70
CA LEU A 64 -7.97 5.19 -7.85
C LEU A 64 -9.37 5.70 -8.23
N VAL A 65 -10.31 5.61 -7.30
CA VAL A 65 -11.71 6.01 -7.50
C VAL A 65 -11.92 7.39 -6.87
N ASP A 66 -12.55 8.29 -7.62
CA ASP A 66 -12.98 9.59 -7.09
C ASP A 66 -14.18 9.39 -6.13
N PRO A 67 -14.02 9.62 -4.82
CA PRO A 67 -15.08 9.39 -3.84
C PRO A 67 -16.33 10.25 -4.11
N ALA A 68 -16.15 11.46 -4.66
CA ALA A 68 -17.26 12.36 -4.98
C ALA A 68 -18.14 11.86 -6.14
N LYS A 69 -17.64 10.90 -6.93
CA LYS A 69 -18.38 10.27 -8.04
C LYS A 69 -19.07 8.97 -7.65
N VAL A 70 -18.82 8.45 -6.45
CA VAL A 70 -19.37 7.17 -5.96
C VAL A 70 -20.14 7.30 -4.65
N ASP A 71 -20.65 8.49 -4.36
CA ASP A 71 -21.45 8.79 -3.15
C ASP A 71 -20.71 8.55 -1.82
N GLN A 72 -19.37 8.63 -1.85
CA GLN A 72 -18.48 8.56 -0.68
C GLN A 72 -17.89 9.95 -0.40
N SER A 73 -18.74 10.98 -0.37
CA SER A 73 -18.30 12.38 -0.33
C SER A 73 -17.77 12.85 1.04
N ILE A 74 -17.91 12.03 2.09
CA ILE A 74 -17.51 12.38 3.46
C ILE A 74 -16.38 11.45 3.89
N THR A 75 -15.26 12.04 4.32
CA THR A 75 -14.17 11.34 5.02
C THR A 75 -14.11 11.86 6.44
N LEU A 76 -14.15 10.96 7.42
CA LEU A 76 -14.09 11.28 8.84
C LEU A 76 -12.77 10.79 9.42
N PHE A 77 -12.09 11.65 10.18
CA PHE A 77 -11.00 11.25 11.05
C PHE A 77 -11.57 11.05 12.45
N VAL A 78 -11.39 9.85 12.99
CA VAL A 78 -11.93 9.46 14.31
C VAL A 78 -10.77 9.07 15.21
N GLU A 79 -10.64 9.77 16.32
CA GLU A 79 -9.77 9.36 17.41
C GLU A 79 -10.53 8.40 18.32
N VAL A 80 -9.92 7.26 18.62
CA VAL A 80 -10.52 6.24 19.49
C VAL A 80 -9.63 6.10 20.71
N GLU A 81 -10.13 6.57 21.86
CA GLU A 81 -9.50 6.37 23.15
C GLU A 81 -10.05 5.08 23.79
N MET A 82 -9.15 4.17 24.16
CA MET A 82 -9.53 2.91 24.80
C MET A 82 -9.57 3.10 26.32
N GLU A 83 -10.71 2.83 26.95
CA GLU A 83 -10.87 2.92 28.42
C GLU A 83 -9.98 1.92 29.20
N SER A 84 -9.43 0.91 28.53
CA SER A 84 -8.63 -0.14 29.16
C SER A 84 -7.48 -0.60 28.26
N GLU A 85 -6.29 -0.73 28.86
CA GLU A 85 -5.07 -1.23 28.22
C GLU A 85 -5.01 -2.77 28.14
N ARG A 86 -6.09 -3.48 28.46
CA ARG A 86 -6.12 -4.95 28.35
C ARG A 86 -5.88 -5.35 26.89
N ALA A 87 -4.85 -6.15 26.66
CA ALA A 87 -4.45 -6.61 25.33
C ALA A 87 -5.62 -7.26 24.55
N GLU A 88 -6.50 -7.99 25.24
CA GLU A 88 -7.67 -8.63 24.62
C GLU A 88 -8.66 -7.62 24.02
N LEU A 89 -8.88 -6.48 24.68
CA LEU A 89 -9.78 -5.42 24.20
C LEU A 89 -9.16 -4.68 23.02
N TYR A 90 -7.85 -4.43 23.05
CA TYR A 90 -7.12 -3.88 21.92
C TYR A 90 -7.20 -4.77 20.67
N GLU A 91 -6.99 -6.07 20.82
CA GLU A 91 -7.07 -7.02 19.71
C GLU A 91 -8.50 -7.18 19.18
N ALA A 92 -9.51 -7.10 20.06
CA ALA A 92 -10.91 -7.06 19.65
C ALA A 92 -11.23 -5.80 18.84
N ALA A 93 -10.78 -4.62 19.29
CA ALA A 93 -10.97 -3.35 18.58
C ALA A 93 -10.30 -3.37 17.19
N LYS A 94 -9.04 -3.79 17.10
CA LYS A 94 -8.32 -3.91 15.81
C LYS A 94 -9.06 -4.81 14.82
N ARG A 95 -9.56 -5.97 15.28
CA ARG A 95 -10.35 -6.88 14.44
C ARG A 95 -11.63 -6.24 13.95
N SER A 96 -12.34 -5.52 14.83
CA SER A 96 -13.57 -4.81 14.48
C SER A 96 -13.31 -3.76 13.41
N PHE A 97 -12.29 -2.90 13.59
CA PHE A 97 -11.94 -1.87 12.62
C PHE A 97 -11.48 -2.44 11.28
N SER A 98 -10.68 -3.51 11.29
CA SER A 98 -10.20 -4.15 10.05
C SER A 98 -11.32 -4.82 9.25
N ALA A 99 -12.44 -5.19 9.91
CA ALA A 99 -13.60 -5.81 9.27
C ALA A 99 -14.63 -4.79 8.76
N ALA A 100 -14.53 -3.52 9.17
CA ALA A 100 -15.44 -2.46 8.76
C ALA A 100 -14.98 -1.87 7.40
N PRO A 101 -15.74 -2.05 6.31
CA PRO A 101 -15.35 -1.57 4.98
C PRO A 101 -15.24 -0.03 4.89
N GLU A 102 -15.88 0.69 5.81
CA GLU A 102 -15.81 2.15 5.92
C GLU A 102 -14.48 2.62 6.52
N VAL A 103 -13.76 1.75 7.24
CA VAL A 103 -12.45 2.04 7.82
C VAL A 103 -11.37 1.75 6.78
N GLN A 104 -10.95 2.80 6.08
CA GLN A 104 -9.91 2.69 5.05
C GLN A 104 -8.52 2.52 5.64
N GLN A 105 -8.23 3.16 6.77
CA GLN A 105 -6.94 3.13 7.46
C GLN A 105 -7.15 3.23 8.97
N CYS A 106 -6.36 2.47 9.73
CA CYS A 106 -6.37 2.48 11.19
C CYS A 106 -4.92 2.45 11.69
N TYR A 107 -4.53 3.47 12.44
CA TYR A 107 -3.17 3.61 12.97
C TYR A 107 -3.19 3.58 14.50
N TYR A 108 -2.27 2.83 15.10
CA TYR A 108 -1.99 2.92 16.53
C TYR A 108 -0.94 4.02 16.73
N VAL A 109 -1.36 5.12 17.36
CA VAL A 109 -0.50 6.28 17.61
C VAL A 109 -0.05 6.25 19.07
N THR A 110 1.24 6.46 19.31
CA THR A 110 1.81 6.62 20.66
C THR A 110 2.23 8.08 20.85
N GLY A 111 1.50 8.86 21.65
CA GLY A 111 1.81 10.26 22.00
C GLY A 111 0.61 11.21 21.87
N GLU A 112 0.65 12.37 22.54
CA GLU A 112 -0.25 13.50 22.24
C GLU A 112 0.11 14.03 20.85
N ALA A 113 -0.85 14.01 19.92
CA ALA A 113 -0.60 14.24 18.51
C ALA A 113 -0.45 15.73 18.17
N ASP A 114 0.77 16.22 17.98
CA ASP A 114 1.04 17.48 17.29
C ASP A 114 1.28 17.23 15.79
N PHE A 115 0.18 17.19 15.05
CA PHE A 115 0.05 17.28 13.59
C PHE A 115 0.57 16.14 12.70
N SER A 116 -0.26 15.74 11.72
CA SER A 116 0.14 15.02 10.51
C SER A 116 -0.40 15.76 9.27
N SER A 117 0.49 16.16 8.35
CA SER A 117 0.19 16.63 6.99
C SER A 117 0.28 15.49 5.97
#